data_AF-A0A7S6MA56-F1
#
_entry.id   AF-A0A7S6MA56-F1
#
_cell.length_a   1.000
_cell.length_b   1.000
_cell.length_c   1.000
_cell.angle_alpha   90.00
_cell.angle_beta   90.00
_cell.angle_gamma   90.00
#
_symmetry.space_group_name_H-M   'P 1'
#
loop_
_entity.id
_entity.type
_entity.pdbx_description
1 polymer ?
#
loop_
_entity_poly.entity_id
_entity_poly.type
_entity_poly.pdbx_seq_one_letter_code
_entity_poly.pdbx_strand_id
1 'polypeptide(L)'
;MRPLSPYAVALTALLGLLAPSAVAQATEPAAVATQGVEPGTDSAATALLYAEPSFGFEIALPGDWTYDRTRFVAPGDGLGLCRGRSLSQRASLQIVQYRTPGVTPFARWMERFQADLLRVPDTRAVRSQRREVGGFPAIEIEIEVADAAMRFRSIYLCIELEPGSMLMLVHSGVLDAAAPDASAPQAPAAAPAASPTSPLDAMLSGLRIRYSVERRKALDAAMARGTQWRTKIAEAAAARRWPDAGAAYEIREKGRPAGYLTRRVGIERRSLDDPAAGGNVKQGLRVQQREWRFDEGGGAAEVRADWFASLDHRSELIEISTTPIPAVGAPAQQVVTSIEQVIREEDLLFASSRTSIDLKFPEPREPVRAGPTYLGSAWAQTLPMFLPSEAGDEVAFAVYDPPTRAQLTHVVRPLGPQPITDAGGRTGPAFSVREAYADDATAAKIVLDADGWPARIDAGATVLVRITEKEVEQRYGRLRADARARLAAIRPPLTPAPPTRPNRGGR
;
A
#
# COMPACT_ATOMS: atom_id res chain seq x y z
N MET A 1 -5.72 22.02 6.63
CA MET A 1 -4.82 20.99 7.22
C MET A 1 -3.98 20.43 6.09
N ARG A 2 -2.64 20.44 6.20
CA ARG A 2 -1.75 19.99 5.11
C ARG A 2 -1.79 18.44 5.02
N PRO A 3 -1.85 17.84 3.81
CA PRO A 3 -1.76 16.40 3.66
C PRO A 3 -0.42 15.90 4.21
N LEU A 4 -0.44 14.71 4.80
CA LEU A 4 0.75 14.04 5.28
C LEU A 4 1.65 13.69 4.10
N SER A 5 2.95 13.75 4.38
CA SER A 5 4.02 13.46 3.42
C SER A 5 3.86 12.04 2.86
N PRO A 6 3.89 11.83 1.53
CA PRO A 6 3.82 10.50 0.90
C PRO A 6 5.03 9.59 1.18
N TYR A 7 6.00 10.05 1.99
CA TYR A 7 7.26 9.36 2.24
C TYR A 7 7.29 8.48 3.52
N ALA A 8 6.11 8.09 4.04
CA ALA A 8 5.97 7.17 5.18
C ALA A 8 5.72 5.69 4.79
N VAL A 9 5.73 5.36 3.49
CA VAL A 9 5.28 4.05 2.96
C VAL A 9 6.29 2.93 3.24
N ALA A 10 7.61 3.21 3.23
CA ALA A 10 8.62 2.16 3.43
C ALA A 10 8.64 1.54 4.85
N LEU A 11 8.06 2.25 5.81
CA LEU A 11 7.87 1.77 7.18
C LEU A 11 6.47 1.19 7.40
N THR A 12 5.56 1.31 6.44
CA THR A 12 4.18 0.81 6.53
C THR A 12 4.13 -0.72 6.61
N ALA A 13 5.09 -1.44 6.03
CA ALA A 13 5.18 -2.89 6.20
C ALA A 13 5.99 -3.36 7.44
N LEU A 14 6.78 -2.47 8.07
CA LEU A 14 7.60 -2.78 9.26
C LEU A 14 7.04 -2.13 10.55
N LEU A 15 6.04 -1.27 10.44
CA LEU A 15 5.23 -0.70 11.52
C LEU A 15 3.73 -0.69 11.24
N GLY A 16 3.26 -1.38 10.19
CA GLY A 16 1.86 -1.77 9.97
C GLY A 16 0.79 -0.67 9.86
N LEU A 17 1.01 0.57 10.31
CA LEU A 17 -0.07 1.42 10.84
C LEU A 17 0.20 2.93 10.82
N LEU A 18 0.99 3.42 9.84
CA LEU A 18 1.24 4.85 9.68
C LEU A 18 0.52 5.45 8.48
N ALA A 19 -0.81 5.42 8.52
CA ALA A 19 -1.63 6.38 7.80
C ALA A 19 -2.72 6.90 8.73
N PRO A 20 -2.64 8.17 9.19
CA PRO A 20 -3.81 8.91 9.60
C PRO A 20 -4.83 8.86 8.48
N SER A 21 -6.01 8.37 8.81
CA SER A 21 -7.17 8.37 7.93
C SER A 21 -7.45 9.79 7.46
N ALA A 22 -6.95 10.15 6.28
CA ALA A 22 -7.76 10.96 5.38
C ALA A 22 -8.91 10.04 4.98
N VAL A 23 -10.03 10.19 5.69
CA VAL A 23 -11.32 9.63 5.31
C VAL A 23 -11.68 10.26 3.95
N ALA A 24 -11.19 9.67 2.87
CA ALA A 24 -11.89 9.75 1.60
C ALA A 24 -13.09 8.83 1.78
N GLN A 25 -14.26 9.45 1.90
CA GLN A 25 -15.55 8.79 1.86
C GLN A 25 -15.62 7.91 0.61
N ALA A 26 -15.37 6.61 0.77
CA ALA A 26 -15.91 5.61 -0.14
C ALA A 26 -17.36 5.36 0.30
N THR A 27 -18.23 6.33 0.02
CA THR A 27 -19.66 6.09 0.00
C THR A 27 -19.95 5.58 -1.41
N GLU A 28 -20.17 4.28 -1.56
CA GLU A 28 -21.00 3.82 -2.67
C GLU A 28 -22.39 4.44 -2.48
N PRO A 29 -22.95 5.19 -3.44
CA PRO A 29 -24.28 5.72 -3.27
C PRO A 29 -25.29 4.62 -3.56
N ALA A 30 -26.02 4.19 -2.53
CA ALA A 30 -27.43 3.87 -2.70
C ALA A 30 -28.12 5.14 -3.21
N ALA A 31 -28.72 5.04 -4.40
CA ALA A 31 -29.39 6.14 -5.09
C ALA A 31 -30.55 6.71 -4.28
N VAL A 32 -30.54 8.02 -3.94
CA VAL A 32 -31.73 8.90 -3.84
C VAL A 32 -31.32 10.39 -3.99
N ALA A 33 -31.92 11.03 -5.02
CA ALA A 33 -32.29 12.44 -5.26
C ALA A 33 -31.53 13.66 -4.64
N THR A 34 -30.97 14.45 -5.57
CA THR A 34 -30.94 15.93 -5.71
C THR A 34 -31.27 16.84 -4.52
N GLN A 35 -30.33 17.74 -4.19
CA GLN A 35 -30.58 19.20 -4.07
C GLN A 35 -29.26 19.98 -4.23
N GLY A 36 -29.31 21.06 -5.02
CA GLY A 36 -28.15 21.77 -5.57
C GLY A 36 -27.51 22.78 -4.62
N VAL A 37 -26.20 22.95 -4.80
CA VAL A 37 -25.41 24.07 -4.29
C VAL A 37 -24.52 24.53 -5.45
N GLU A 38 -24.54 25.83 -5.74
CA GLU A 38 -23.78 26.48 -6.81
C GLU A 38 -22.25 26.34 -6.63
N PRO A 39 -21.48 26.24 -7.73
CA PRO A 39 -20.03 26.09 -7.66
C PRO A 39 -19.36 27.45 -7.38
N GLY A 40 -18.80 27.58 -6.17
CA GLY A 40 -17.83 28.62 -5.84
C GLY A 40 -16.50 28.37 -6.56
N THR A 41 -16.03 29.40 -7.26
CA THR A 41 -14.76 29.51 -8.00
C THR A 41 -13.51 29.38 -7.11
N ASP A 42 -12.44 28.85 -7.71
CA ASP A 42 -11.04 28.85 -7.28
C ASP A 42 -10.66 28.02 -6.04
N SER A 43 -10.68 26.70 -6.19
CA SER A 43 -9.74 25.82 -5.48
C SER A 43 -8.75 25.26 -6.50
N ALA A 44 -7.51 25.77 -6.49
CA ALA A 44 -6.43 25.16 -7.26
C ALA A 44 -6.22 23.74 -6.73
N ALA A 45 -6.75 22.75 -7.45
CA ALA A 45 -6.66 21.35 -7.09
C ALA A 45 -5.17 20.98 -6.91
N THR A 46 -4.76 20.77 -5.67
CA THR A 46 -3.37 20.43 -5.37
C THR A 46 -3.14 19.02 -5.89
N ALA A 47 -2.20 18.87 -6.83
CA ALA A 47 -1.86 17.56 -7.38
C ALA A 47 -1.47 16.57 -6.28
N LEU A 48 -1.98 15.35 -6.38
CA LEU A 48 -1.70 14.25 -5.48
C LEU A 48 -0.46 13.50 -5.99
N LEU A 49 0.63 13.50 -5.23
CA LEU A 49 1.79 12.67 -5.60
C LEU A 49 1.47 11.19 -5.37
N TYR A 50 1.59 10.39 -6.42
CA TYR A 50 1.54 8.94 -6.37
C TYR A 50 2.94 8.38 -6.61
N ALA A 51 3.45 7.56 -5.71
CA ALA A 51 4.75 6.91 -5.85
C ALA A 51 4.57 5.40 -5.74
N GLU A 52 5.31 4.67 -6.56
CA GLU A 52 5.41 3.22 -6.52
C GLU A 52 6.89 2.82 -6.42
N PRO A 53 7.50 2.91 -5.22
CA PRO A 53 8.92 2.66 -5.05
C PRO A 53 9.31 1.21 -5.32
N SER A 54 8.38 0.26 -5.23
CA SER A 54 8.62 -1.13 -5.64
C SER A 54 8.80 -1.29 -7.17
N PHE A 55 8.33 -0.31 -7.96
CA PHE A 55 8.39 -0.29 -9.42
C PHE A 55 9.26 0.84 -9.97
N GLY A 56 9.69 1.76 -9.10
CA GLY A 56 10.65 2.80 -9.43
C GLY A 56 10.05 3.93 -10.25
N PHE A 57 8.85 4.40 -9.90
CA PHE A 57 8.34 5.65 -10.45
C PHE A 57 7.52 6.46 -9.44
N GLU A 58 7.37 7.74 -9.74
CA GLU A 58 6.46 8.68 -9.08
C GLU A 58 5.78 9.56 -10.14
N ILE A 59 4.55 9.95 -9.90
CA ILE A 59 3.76 10.77 -10.82
C ILE A 59 2.82 11.68 -10.05
N ALA A 60 2.71 12.92 -10.51
CA ALA A 60 1.71 13.86 -10.01
C ALA A 60 0.36 13.55 -10.65
N LEU A 61 -0.59 13.13 -9.82
CA LEU A 61 -1.97 12.81 -10.23
C LEU A 61 -2.90 14.00 -9.95
N PRO A 62 -3.94 14.21 -10.77
CA PRO A 62 -4.98 15.20 -10.50
C PRO A 62 -5.58 15.07 -9.09
N GLY A 63 -5.67 16.18 -8.34
CA GLY A 63 -6.19 16.16 -6.96
C GLY A 63 -7.70 15.98 -6.85
N ASP A 64 -8.42 16.23 -7.95
CA ASP A 64 -9.88 16.18 -8.09
C ASP A 64 -10.37 14.85 -8.66
N TRP A 65 -9.58 13.79 -8.53
CA TRP A 65 -9.91 12.44 -9.02
C TRP A 65 -10.00 11.45 -7.87
N THR A 66 -10.80 10.41 -8.08
CA THR A 66 -10.88 9.24 -7.20
C THR A 66 -9.90 8.18 -7.68
N TYR A 67 -9.10 7.62 -6.78
CA TYR A 67 -8.08 6.61 -7.10
C TYR A 67 -8.26 5.32 -6.31
N ASP A 68 -8.21 4.21 -7.02
CA ASP A 68 -8.00 2.87 -6.48
C ASP A 68 -6.54 2.48 -6.70
N ARG A 69 -5.78 2.36 -5.62
CA ARG A 69 -4.34 2.02 -5.63
C ARG A 69 -4.10 0.53 -5.40
N THR A 70 -5.17 -0.26 -5.38
CA THR A 70 -5.03 -1.69 -5.15
C THR A 70 -4.63 -2.39 -6.44
N ARG A 71 -3.76 -3.40 -6.31
CA ARG A 71 -3.28 -4.17 -7.45
C ARG A 71 -4.43 -4.93 -8.10
N PHE A 72 -4.37 -5.04 -9.42
CA PHE A 72 -5.34 -5.79 -10.21
C PHE A 72 -4.64 -6.57 -11.32
N VAL A 73 -5.24 -7.68 -11.76
CA VAL A 73 -4.76 -8.39 -12.95
C VAL A 73 -5.13 -7.56 -14.18
N ALA A 74 -4.11 -7.12 -14.92
CA ALA A 74 -4.29 -6.42 -16.18
C ALA A 74 -4.21 -7.43 -17.35
N PRO A 75 -4.72 -7.07 -18.54
CA PRO A 75 -4.66 -7.95 -19.71
C PRO A 75 -3.22 -8.35 -20.06
N GLY A 76 -3.02 -9.60 -20.49
CA GLY A 76 -1.73 -10.08 -21.03
C GLY A 76 -0.61 -10.18 -19.98
N ASP A 77 -0.92 -10.73 -18.80
CA ASP A 77 0.01 -10.90 -17.66
C ASP A 77 0.55 -9.58 -17.07
N GLY A 78 -0.13 -8.46 -17.34
CA GLY A 78 0.20 -7.18 -16.72
C GLY A 78 -0.22 -7.10 -15.26
N LEU A 79 0.56 -6.39 -14.46
CA LEU A 79 0.22 -6.03 -13.08
C LEU A 79 -0.30 -4.60 -13.04
N GLY A 80 -1.60 -4.45 -12.81
CA GLY A 80 -2.22 -3.16 -12.54
C GLY A 80 -1.76 -2.57 -11.21
N LEU A 81 -1.40 -1.29 -11.23
CA LEU A 81 -0.84 -0.56 -10.08
C LEU A 81 -1.83 0.43 -9.49
N CYS A 82 -2.51 1.19 -10.35
CA CYS A 82 -3.42 2.25 -9.94
C CYS A 82 -4.49 2.45 -11.02
N ARG A 83 -5.72 2.75 -10.59
CA ARG A 83 -6.81 3.21 -11.44
C ARG A 83 -7.35 4.52 -10.89
N GLY A 84 -7.52 5.51 -11.76
CA GLY A 84 -8.11 6.80 -11.44
C GLY A 84 -9.35 7.05 -12.27
N ARG A 85 -10.30 7.81 -11.72
CA ARG A 85 -11.45 8.37 -12.45
C ARG A 85 -11.65 9.82 -12.03
N SER A 86 -11.95 10.68 -13.00
CA SER A 86 -12.38 12.05 -12.68
C SER A 86 -13.69 12.03 -11.90
N LEU A 87 -13.96 13.07 -11.11
CA LEU A 87 -15.25 13.19 -10.40
C LEU A 87 -16.46 13.19 -11.36
N SER A 88 -16.28 13.72 -12.57
CA SER A 88 -17.28 13.66 -13.65
C SER A 88 -17.43 12.27 -14.28
N GLN A 89 -16.55 11.32 -13.96
CA GLN A 89 -16.41 10.00 -14.59
C GLN A 89 -16.20 10.03 -16.12
N ARG A 90 -15.84 11.20 -16.66
CA ARG A 90 -15.58 11.40 -18.10
C ARG A 90 -14.14 11.14 -18.51
N ALA A 91 -13.25 10.98 -17.53
CA ALA A 91 -11.87 10.60 -17.76
C ALA A 91 -11.44 9.51 -16.77
N SER A 92 -10.50 8.67 -17.22
CA SER A 92 -9.91 7.61 -16.40
C SER A 92 -8.43 7.44 -16.71
N LEU A 93 -7.71 6.91 -15.74
CA LEU A 93 -6.29 6.61 -15.81
C LEU A 93 -6.10 5.18 -15.31
N GLN A 94 -5.26 4.41 -15.99
CA GLN A 94 -4.73 3.16 -15.46
C GLN A 94 -3.21 3.18 -15.58
N ILE A 95 -2.53 2.71 -14.55
CA ILE A 95 -1.09 2.50 -14.56
C ILE A 95 -0.86 0.99 -14.42
N VAL A 96 -0.14 0.41 -15.38
CA VAL A 96 0.08 -1.03 -15.49
C VAL A 96 1.57 -1.28 -15.72
N GLN A 97 2.12 -2.27 -15.02
CA GLN A 97 3.46 -2.78 -15.28
C GLN A 97 3.38 -4.12 -16.00
N TYR A 98 4.07 -4.25 -17.12
CA TYR A 98 4.33 -5.53 -17.76
C TYR A 98 5.72 -6.00 -17.42
N ARG A 99 5.82 -7.29 -17.10
CA ARG A 99 7.09 -8.03 -16.98
C ARG A 99 6.90 -9.36 -17.67
N THR A 100 7.33 -9.45 -18.93
CA THR A 100 7.25 -10.68 -19.71
C THR A 100 8.61 -11.38 -19.62
N PRO A 101 8.75 -12.43 -18.80
CA PRO A 101 9.95 -13.26 -18.84
C PRO A 101 10.04 -13.94 -20.20
N GLY A 102 11.17 -13.75 -20.89
CA GLY A 102 11.35 -14.23 -22.27
C GLY A 102 11.23 -13.10 -23.29
N VAL A 103 12.41 -12.65 -23.70
CA VAL A 103 12.79 -11.66 -24.71
C VAL A 103 11.85 -11.57 -25.94
N THR A 104 10.64 -11.04 -25.79
CA THR A 104 9.96 -10.43 -26.93
C THR A 104 10.50 -9.02 -27.02
N PRO A 105 11.25 -8.66 -28.08
CA PRO A 105 11.72 -7.29 -28.24
C PRO A 105 10.55 -6.33 -28.16
N PHE A 106 10.73 -5.22 -27.44
CA PHE A 106 9.66 -4.24 -27.22
C PHE A 106 8.99 -3.77 -28.52
N ALA A 107 9.76 -3.60 -29.60
CA ALA A 107 9.23 -3.30 -30.92
C ALA A 107 8.20 -4.34 -31.40
N ARG A 108 8.49 -5.64 -31.26
CA ARG A 108 7.59 -6.72 -31.68
C ARG A 108 6.37 -6.83 -30.76
N TRP A 109 6.55 -6.60 -29.46
CA TRP A 109 5.43 -6.50 -28.53
C TRP A 109 4.50 -5.35 -28.95
N MET A 110 5.08 -4.19 -29.30
CA MET A 110 4.32 -3.02 -29.73
C MET A 110 3.58 -3.24 -31.04
N GLU A 111 4.21 -3.88 -32.03
CA GLU A 111 3.56 -4.24 -33.30
C GLU A 111 2.32 -5.11 -33.05
N ARG A 112 2.46 -6.12 -32.19
CA ARG A 112 1.33 -6.98 -31.81
C ARG A 112 0.26 -6.19 -31.06
N PHE A 113 0.66 -5.37 -30.09
CA PHE A 113 -0.27 -4.56 -29.30
C PHE A 113 -1.05 -3.57 -30.19
N GLN A 114 -0.38 -2.88 -31.11
CA GLN A 114 -1.03 -2.00 -32.10
C GLN A 114 -1.98 -2.77 -33.01
N ALA A 115 -1.58 -3.95 -33.49
CA ALA A 115 -2.45 -4.81 -34.29
C ALA A 115 -3.69 -5.28 -33.50
N ASP A 116 -3.53 -5.57 -32.21
CA ASP A 116 -4.64 -5.96 -31.32
C ASP A 116 -5.56 -4.76 -31.03
N LEU A 117 -5.03 -3.54 -30.88
CA LEU A 117 -5.84 -2.33 -30.78
C LEU A 117 -6.66 -2.05 -32.04
N LEU A 118 -6.10 -2.30 -33.23
CA LEU A 118 -6.83 -2.16 -34.51
C LEU A 118 -7.97 -3.17 -34.67
N ARG A 119 -7.98 -4.26 -33.89
CA ARG A 119 -9.06 -5.26 -33.88
C ARG A 119 -10.21 -4.86 -32.95
N VAL A 120 -10.06 -3.81 -32.15
CA VAL A 120 -11.14 -3.29 -31.32
C VAL A 120 -12.23 -2.73 -32.25
N PRO A 121 -13.49 -3.18 -32.13
CA PRO A 121 -14.60 -2.68 -32.93
C PRO A 121 -14.69 -1.15 -32.86
N ASP A 122 -15.11 -0.54 -33.96
CA ASP A 122 -15.35 0.90 -34.08
C ASP A 122 -14.14 1.82 -33.80
N THR A 123 -12.93 1.27 -33.90
CA THR A 123 -11.69 2.05 -33.92
C THR A 123 -11.61 2.86 -35.20
N ARG A 124 -11.59 4.19 -35.08
CA ARG A 124 -11.56 5.13 -36.22
C ARG A 124 -10.17 5.60 -36.59
N ALA A 125 -9.30 5.77 -35.60
CA ALA A 125 -7.96 6.25 -35.79
C ALA A 125 -7.03 5.59 -34.79
N VAL A 126 -5.85 5.20 -35.28
CA VAL A 126 -4.70 4.82 -34.44
C VAL A 126 -3.53 5.67 -34.90
N ARG A 127 -3.02 6.52 -34.01
CA ARG A 127 -1.81 7.31 -34.24
C ARG A 127 -0.74 6.84 -33.29
N SER A 128 0.47 6.63 -33.79
CA SER A 128 1.60 6.24 -32.95
C SER A 128 2.74 7.21 -33.10
N GLN A 129 3.33 7.62 -31.99
CA GLN A 129 4.48 8.51 -31.96
C GLN A 129 5.55 7.99 -31.02
N ARG A 130 6.81 8.00 -31.47
CA ARG A 130 7.96 7.73 -30.60
C ARG A 130 8.29 8.98 -29.79
N ARG A 131 8.67 8.75 -28.53
CA ARG A 131 9.03 9.79 -27.58
C ARG A 131 10.04 9.25 -26.58
N GLU A 132 10.66 10.16 -25.85
CA GLU A 132 11.52 9.84 -24.72
C GLU A 132 10.86 10.37 -23.45
N VAL A 133 10.80 9.53 -22.42
CA VAL A 133 10.17 9.88 -21.13
C VAL A 133 11.14 9.51 -20.02
N GLY A 134 11.68 10.53 -19.34
CA GLY A 134 12.65 10.32 -18.26
C GLY A 134 13.92 9.59 -18.69
N GLY A 135 14.36 9.75 -19.95
CA GLY A 135 15.51 9.05 -20.52
C GLY A 135 15.21 7.65 -21.07
N PHE A 136 13.96 7.20 -21.02
CA PHE A 136 13.56 5.88 -21.51
C PHE A 136 12.84 5.97 -22.87
N PRO A 137 13.09 5.00 -23.78
CA PRO A 137 12.31 4.86 -25.01
C PRO A 137 10.83 4.66 -24.69
N ALA A 138 9.98 5.42 -25.37
CA ALA A 138 8.54 5.32 -25.20
C ALA A 138 7.78 5.46 -26.52
N ILE A 139 6.60 4.86 -26.55
CA ILE A 139 5.67 4.94 -27.68
C ILE A 139 4.34 5.46 -27.13
N GLU A 140 3.88 6.58 -27.66
CA GLU A 140 2.47 6.98 -27.57
C GLU A 140 1.66 6.25 -28.61
N ILE A 141 0.51 5.72 -28.21
CA ILE A 141 -0.53 5.29 -29.13
C ILE A 141 -1.81 6.00 -28.71
N GLU A 142 -2.34 6.79 -29.62
CA GLU A 142 -3.66 7.37 -29.47
C GLU A 142 -4.64 6.56 -30.32
N ILE A 143 -5.72 6.11 -29.69
CA ILE A 143 -6.85 5.51 -30.38
C ILE A 143 -8.11 6.35 -30.16
N GLU A 144 -8.93 6.42 -31.20
CA GLU A 144 -10.29 6.93 -31.10
C GLU A 144 -11.29 5.79 -31.40
N VAL A 145 -12.19 5.54 -30.46
CA VAL A 145 -13.25 4.53 -30.59
C VAL A 145 -14.59 5.25 -30.58
N ALA A 146 -15.44 4.95 -31.56
CA ALA A 146 -16.78 5.51 -31.64
C ALA A 146 -17.82 4.45 -31.30
N ASP A 147 -18.35 4.50 -30.09
CA ASP A 147 -19.56 3.75 -29.73
C ASP A 147 -20.79 4.57 -30.16
N ALA A 148 -21.91 3.92 -30.50
CA ALA A 148 -23.08 4.50 -31.16
C ALA A 148 -23.66 5.77 -30.50
N ALA A 149 -23.32 6.04 -29.22
CA ALA A 149 -23.72 7.23 -28.47
C ALA A 149 -22.54 8.10 -27.97
N MET A 150 -21.29 7.64 -28.03
CA MET A 150 -20.14 8.32 -27.42
C MET A 150 -18.84 8.09 -28.19
N ARG A 151 -18.02 9.13 -28.29
CA ARG A 151 -16.64 9.03 -28.80
C ARG A 151 -15.67 9.00 -27.63
N PHE A 152 -14.78 8.02 -27.63
CA PHE A 152 -13.73 7.88 -26.63
C PHE A 152 -12.37 8.10 -27.28
N ARG A 153 -11.52 8.87 -26.61
CA ARG A 153 -10.11 9.00 -26.93
C ARG A 153 -9.32 8.30 -25.83
N SER A 154 -8.53 7.30 -26.21
CA SER A 154 -7.62 6.62 -25.30
C SER A 154 -6.18 6.81 -25.75
N ILE A 155 -5.33 7.21 -24.81
CA ILE A 155 -3.90 7.40 -25.03
C ILE A 155 -3.16 6.38 -24.19
N TYR A 156 -2.36 5.55 -24.84
CA TYR A 156 -1.46 4.57 -24.25
C TYR A 156 -0.05 5.13 -24.33
N LEU A 157 0.57 5.35 -23.18
CA LEU A 157 2.00 5.64 -23.07
C LEU A 157 2.69 4.36 -22.63
N CYS A 158 3.46 3.76 -23.53
CA CYS A 158 4.24 2.55 -23.27
C CYS A 158 5.72 2.91 -23.15
N ILE A 159 6.29 2.79 -21.95
CA ILE A 159 7.69 3.14 -21.64
C ILE A 159 8.47 1.84 -21.43
N GLU A 160 9.48 1.59 -22.25
CA GLU A 160 10.38 0.45 -22.09
C GLU A 160 11.41 0.76 -21.01
N LEU A 161 11.37 0.02 -19.89
CA LEU A 161 12.33 0.19 -18.79
C LEU A 161 13.60 -0.63 -19.04
N GLU A 162 13.42 -1.84 -19.55
CA GLU A 162 14.47 -2.74 -20.03
C GLU A 162 13.83 -3.81 -20.93
N PRO A 163 14.60 -4.59 -21.70
CA PRO A 163 14.04 -5.66 -22.53
C PRO A 163 13.15 -6.61 -21.73
N GLY A 164 11.85 -6.65 -22.05
CA GLY A 164 10.84 -7.46 -21.38
C GLY A 164 10.15 -6.81 -20.17
N SER A 165 10.45 -5.55 -19.85
CA SER A 165 9.81 -4.78 -18.79
C SER A 165 9.29 -3.43 -19.31
N MET A 166 8.01 -3.16 -19.12
CA MET A 166 7.36 -1.94 -19.61
C MET A 166 6.43 -1.35 -18.56
N LEU A 167 6.46 -0.02 -18.41
CA LEU A 167 5.44 0.74 -17.70
C LEU A 167 4.45 1.31 -18.72
N MET A 168 3.17 1.06 -18.53
CA MET A 168 2.09 1.54 -19.39
C MET A 168 1.15 2.46 -18.61
N LEU A 169 0.94 3.67 -19.12
CA LEU A 169 -0.11 4.57 -18.64
C LEU A 169 -1.22 4.62 -19.69
N VAL A 170 -2.44 4.37 -19.27
CA VAL A 170 -3.62 4.40 -20.14
C VAL A 170 -4.53 5.52 -19.66
N HIS A 171 -4.64 6.59 -20.44
CA HIS A 171 -5.56 7.68 -20.17
C HIS A 171 -6.71 7.65 -21.17
N SER A 172 -7.94 7.50 -20.70
CA SER A 172 -9.14 7.46 -21.55
C SER A 172 -10.08 8.59 -21.18
N GLY A 173 -10.61 9.32 -22.17
CA GLY A 173 -11.55 10.41 -21.97
C GLY A 173 -12.69 10.39 -23.00
N VAL A 174 -13.86 10.91 -22.59
CA VAL A 174 -15.02 11.10 -23.48
C VAL A 174 -14.86 12.39 -24.27
N LEU A 175 -14.87 12.30 -25.59
CA LEU A 175 -14.92 13.45 -26.49
C LEU A 175 -16.36 13.99 -26.53
N ASP A 176 -16.54 15.30 -26.35
CA ASP A 176 -17.84 15.93 -26.54
C ASP A 176 -18.29 15.83 -28.00
N ALA A 177 -19.56 15.52 -28.20
CA ALA A 177 -20.16 15.38 -29.53
C ALA A 177 -20.42 16.76 -30.15
N ALA A 178 -19.41 17.36 -30.79
CA ALA A 178 -19.55 18.41 -31.81
C ALA A 178 -18.24 18.44 -32.63
N ALA A 179 -18.19 18.27 -33.95
CA ALA A 179 -19.06 18.82 -34.99
C ALA A 179 -19.32 17.80 -36.13
N PRO A 180 -20.41 17.98 -36.91
CA PRO A 180 -20.75 17.15 -38.05
C PRO A 180 -19.72 17.26 -39.17
N ASP A 181 -19.49 16.13 -39.84
CA ASP A 181 -18.80 15.89 -41.12
C ASP A 181 -17.78 16.91 -41.64
N ALA A 182 -16.53 16.46 -41.69
CA ALA A 182 -15.42 17.03 -42.43
C ALA A 182 -15.61 16.92 -43.96
N SER A 183 -16.64 17.59 -44.49
CA SER A 183 -16.87 17.76 -45.94
C SER A 183 -16.85 19.23 -46.34
N ALA A 184 -15.87 20.00 -45.85
CA ALA A 184 -15.58 21.34 -46.34
C ALA A 184 -14.10 21.41 -46.79
N PRO A 185 -13.80 21.96 -47.98
CA PRO A 185 -12.43 22.01 -48.49
C PRO A 185 -11.55 22.91 -47.62
N GLN A 186 -10.40 22.35 -47.19
CA GLN A 186 -9.40 23.01 -46.35
C GLN A 186 -8.82 24.25 -47.03
N ALA A 187 -8.96 25.40 -46.38
CA ALA A 187 -8.10 26.55 -46.60
C ALA A 187 -6.68 26.27 -46.06
N PRO A 188 -5.62 26.82 -46.65
CA PRO A 188 -4.25 26.50 -46.27
C PRO A 188 -3.96 26.90 -44.82
N ALA A 189 -3.49 25.91 -44.05
CA ALA A 189 -3.27 26.00 -42.62
C ALA A 189 -2.20 27.05 -42.25
N ALA A 190 -2.61 28.05 -41.48
CA ALA A 190 -1.70 28.78 -40.61
C ALA A 190 -1.08 27.79 -39.61
N ALA A 191 0.21 28.00 -39.28
CA ALA A 191 0.98 27.15 -38.37
C ALA A 191 0.16 26.80 -37.10
N PRO A 192 0.21 25.55 -36.62
CA PRO A 192 -0.59 25.14 -35.48
C PRO A 192 -0.18 25.95 -34.26
N ALA A 193 -1.10 26.79 -33.76
CA ALA A 193 -1.01 27.31 -32.41
C ALA A 193 -0.89 26.12 -31.46
N ALA A 194 0.06 26.17 -30.54
CA ALA A 194 0.33 25.09 -29.59
C ALA A 194 -0.98 24.61 -28.96
N SER A 195 -1.36 23.36 -29.25
CA SER A 195 -2.53 22.73 -28.66
C SER A 195 -2.47 22.87 -27.14
N PRO A 196 -3.62 23.05 -26.45
CA PRO A 196 -3.64 23.02 -24.99
C PRO A 196 -3.00 21.70 -24.54
N THR A 197 -1.93 21.81 -23.73
CA THR A 197 -1.18 20.71 -23.14
C THR A 197 -2.18 19.67 -22.63
N SER A 198 -2.14 18.45 -23.17
CA SER A 198 -3.15 17.45 -22.80
C SER A 198 -3.06 17.16 -21.30
N PRO A 199 -4.16 16.77 -20.62
CA PRO A 199 -4.09 16.36 -19.22
C PRO A 199 -3.04 15.28 -18.95
N LEU A 200 -2.77 14.43 -19.95
CA LEU A 200 -1.68 13.47 -19.92
C LEU A 200 -0.32 14.18 -19.87
N ASP A 201 -0.04 15.14 -20.75
CA ASP A 201 1.23 15.88 -20.76
C ASP A 201 1.50 16.58 -19.42
N ALA A 202 0.46 17.11 -18.76
CA ALA A 202 0.58 17.66 -17.41
C ALA A 202 1.00 16.59 -16.39
N MET A 203 0.39 15.41 -16.42
CA MET A 203 0.80 14.28 -15.56
C MET A 203 2.23 13.81 -15.88
N LEU A 204 2.61 13.77 -17.16
CA LEU A 204 3.94 13.37 -17.61
C LEU A 204 5.03 14.35 -17.18
N SER A 205 4.72 15.66 -17.09
CA SER A 205 5.66 16.65 -16.54
C SER A 205 6.06 16.36 -15.08
N GLY A 206 5.19 15.67 -14.34
CA GLY A 206 5.43 15.24 -12.97
C GLY A 206 5.90 13.79 -12.84
N LEU A 207 6.04 13.04 -13.94
CA LEU A 207 6.51 11.66 -13.93
C LEU A 207 8.02 11.62 -13.71
N ARG A 208 8.47 10.94 -12.66
CA ARG A 208 9.88 10.60 -12.47
C ARG A 208 10.06 9.10 -12.40
N ILE A 209 11.00 8.59 -13.19
CA ILE A 209 11.37 7.18 -13.21
C ILE A 209 12.68 7.03 -12.42
N ARG A 210 12.60 6.30 -11.31
CA ARG A 210 13.72 5.93 -10.43
C ARG A 210 14.31 4.55 -10.78
N TYR A 211 13.67 3.84 -11.71
CA TYR A 211 14.15 2.58 -12.22
C TYR A 211 15.55 2.73 -12.84
N SER A 212 16.45 1.79 -12.56
CA SER A 212 17.68 1.60 -13.32
C SER A 212 18.05 0.13 -13.40
N VAL A 213 18.74 -0.26 -14.47
CA VAL A 213 19.17 -1.65 -14.71
C VAL A 213 20.20 -2.07 -13.66
N GLU A 214 21.10 -1.17 -13.26
CA GLU A 214 22.10 -1.42 -12.22
C GLU A 214 21.43 -1.70 -10.88
N ARG A 215 20.43 -0.88 -10.50
CA ARG A 215 19.69 -1.06 -9.26
C ARG A 215 18.86 -2.34 -9.30
N ARG A 216 18.26 -2.68 -10.45
CA ARG A 216 17.54 -3.94 -10.65
C ARG A 216 18.45 -5.15 -10.41
N LYS A 217 19.64 -5.18 -11.02
CA LYS A 217 20.63 -6.26 -10.80
C LYS A 217 21.05 -6.36 -9.34
N ALA A 218 21.29 -5.23 -8.67
CA ALA A 218 21.61 -5.21 -7.26
C ALA A 218 20.46 -5.77 -6.40
N LEU A 219 19.22 -5.46 -6.76
CA LEU A 219 18.03 -5.97 -6.09
C LEU A 219 17.87 -7.48 -6.28
N ASP A 220 18.10 -8.00 -7.49
CA ASP A 220 18.03 -9.44 -7.74
C ASP A 220 19.09 -10.21 -6.92
N ALA A 221 20.31 -9.67 -6.81
CA ALA A 221 21.33 -10.22 -5.92
C ALA A 221 20.90 -10.17 -4.44
N ALA A 222 20.27 -9.07 -4.00
CA ALA A 222 19.73 -8.94 -2.64
C ALA A 222 18.58 -9.91 -2.36
N MET A 223 17.71 -10.17 -3.33
CA MET A 223 16.61 -11.16 -3.24
C MET A 223 17.15 -12.60 -3.18
N ALA A 224 18.21 -12.91 -3.93
CA ALA A 224 18.89 -14.19 -3.84
C ALA A 224 19.50 -14.39 -2.43
N ARG A 225 20.16 -13.38 -1.88
CA ARG A 225 20.65 -13.41 -0.48
C ARG A 225 19.50 -13.55 0.53
N GLY A 226 18.39 -12.83 0.33
CA GLY A 226 17.20 -12.94 1.17
C GLY A 226 16.66 -14.37 1.22
N THR A 227 16.57 -15.04 0.07
CA THR A 227 16.16 -16.44 -0.03
C THR A 227 17.05 -17.37 0.80
N GLN A 228 18.38 -17.16 0.77
CA GLN A 228 19.32 -17.92 1.59
C GLN A 228 19.13 -17.69 3.10
N TRP A 229 18.64 -16.51 3.49
CA TRP A 229 18.39 -16.15 4.89
C TRP A 229 17.11 -16.74 5.46
N ARG A 230 16.09 -17.06 4.63
CA ARG A 230 14.78 -17.55 5.11
C ARG A 230 14.89 -18.78 6.03
N THR A 231 15.73 -19.75 5.68
CA THR A 231 15.93 -20.94 6.53
C THR A 231 16.64 -20.59 7.84
N LYS A 232 17.68 -19.75 7.77
CA LYS A 232 18.50 -19.35 8.92
C LYS A 232 17.69 -18.57 9.97
N ILE A 233 16.79 -17.69 9.53
CA ILE A 233 15.98 -16.89 10.48
C ILE A 233 14.97 -17.74 11.24
N ALA A 234 14.42 -18.80 10.63
CA ALA A 234 13.47 -19.69 11.32
C ALA A 234 14.16 -20.50 12.41
N GLU A 235 15.35 -21.06 12.11
CA GLU A 235 16.18 -21.77 13.08
C GLU A 235 16.60 -20.86 14.24
N ALA A 236 17.07 -19.64 13.93
CA ALA A 236 17.45 -18.66 14.94
C ALA A 236 16.27 -18.26 15.84
N ALA A 237 15.07 -18.10 15.28
CA ALA A 237 13.88 -17.75 16.05
C ALA A 237 13.38 -18.87 16.96
N ALA A 238 13.50 -20.12 16.54
CA ALA A 238 13.16 -21.28 17.36
C ALA A 238 14.10 -21.43 18.56
N ALA A 239 15.39 -21.10 18.40
CA ALA A 239 16.39 -21.15 19.46
C ALA A 239 16.38 -19.90 20.38
N ARG A 240 15.76 -18.81 19.95
CA ARG A 240 15.74 -17.54 20.68
C ARG A 240 14.85 -17.63 21.92
N ARG A 241 15.36 -17.12 23.05
CA ARG A 241 14.54 -16.87 24.23
C ARG A 241 13.70 -15.61 24.03
N TRP A 242 12.39 -15.78 24.02
CA TRP A 242 11.44 -14.68 23.89
C TRP A 242 11.06 -14.16 25.28
N PRO A 243 11.17 -12.86 25.56
CA PRO A 243 10.71 -12.32 26.83
C PRO A 243 9.18 -12.40 26.90
N ASP A 244 8.67 -12.77 28.08
CA ASP A 244 7.23 -12.79 28.33
C ASP A 244 6.64 -11.37 28.33
N ALA A 245 7.43 -10.41 28.79
CA ALA A 245 7.10 -8.99 28.77
C ALA A 245 7.28 -8.42 27.36
N GLY A 246 6.25 -7.72 26.88
CA GLY A 246 6.32 -6.99 25.61
C GLY A 246 7.27 -5.79 25.68
N ALA A 247 7.43 -5.11 24.55
CA ALA A 247 8.11 -3.82 24.45
C ALA A 247 7.08 -2.70 24.25
N ALA A 248 7.33 -1.54 24.86
CA ALA A 248 6.54 -0.33 24.66
C ALA A 248 7.37 0.76 23.98
N TYR A 249 6.71 1.56 23.16
CA TYR A 249 7.30 2.60 22.34
C TYR A 249 6.46 3.87 22.42
N GLU A 250 7.11 5.00 22.63
CA GLU A 250 6.51 6.31 22.39
C GLU A 250 6.53 6.59 20.89
N ILE A 251 5.38 6.99 20.35
CA ILE A 251 5.26 7.48 18.98
C ILE A 251 5.47 8.98 19.02
N ARG A 252 6.47 9.46 18.29
CA ARG A 252 6.71 10.89 18.09
C ARG A 252 6.46 11.27 16.64
N GLU A 253 5.67 12.31 16.42
CA GLU A 253 5.43 12.90 15.11
C GLU A 253 6.05 14.29 15.07
N LYS A 254 7.00 14.53 14.16
CA LYS A 254 7.78 15.78 14.07
C LYS A 254 8.39 16.19 15.41
N GLY A 255 8.87 15.19 16.16
CA GLY A 255 9.47 15.36 17.49
C GLY A 255 8.48 15.52 18.66
N ARG A 256 7.17 15.61 18.41
CA ARG A 256 6.15 15.73 19.46
C ARG A 256 5.55 14.37 19.82
N PRO A 257 5.28 14.07 21.10
CA PRO A 257 4.54 12.87 21.47
C PRO A 257 3.15 12.85 20.82
N ALA A 258 2.82 11.76 20.14
CA ALA A 258 1.54 11.59 19.42
C ALA A 258 0.77 10.34 19.89
N GLY A 259 1.39 9.49 20.71
CA GLY A 259 0.80 8.23 21.10
C GLY A 259 1.84 7.22 21.57
N TYR A 260 1.43 5.96 21.63
CA TYR A 260 2.31 4.86 21.99
C TYR A 260 1.93 3.56 21.28
N LEU A 261 2.89 2.65 21.19
CA LEU A 261 2.74 1.31 20.64
C LEU A 261 3.28 0.28 21.65
N THR A 262 2.51 -0.77 21.90
CA THR A 262 2.98 -1.96 22.63
C THR A 262 3.11 -3.13 21.68
N ARG A 263 4.17 -3.92 21.84
CA ARG A 263 4.51 -5.03 20.96
C ARG A 263 4.87 -6.27 21.76
N ARG A 264 4.33 -7.42 21.38
CA ARG A 264 4.73 -8.74 21.87
C ARG A 264 5.19 -9.60 20.70
N VAL A 265 6.24 -10.40 20.90
CA VAL A 265 6.76 -11.32 19.91
C VAL A 265 7.08 -12.65 20.59
N GLY A 266 6.74 -13.76 19.95
CA GLY A 266 7.06 -15.09 20.44
C GLY A 266 6.76 -16.18 19.43
N ILE A 267 7.17 -17.41 19.76
CA ILE A 267 6.77 -18.60 19.01
C ILE A 267 5.50 -19.17 19.62
N GLU A 268 4.48 -19.37 18.79
CA GLU A 268 3.18 -19.90 19.20
C GLU A 268 2.69 -20.99 18.25
N ARG A 269 1.72 -21.78 18.74
CA ARG A 269 0.99 -22.76 17.93
C ARG A 269 -0.37 -22.16 17.58
N ARG A 270 -0.68 -22.03 16.29
CA ARG A 270 -1.93 -21.41 15.81
C ARG A 270 -2.55 -22.25 14.70
N SER A 271 -3.88 -22.40 14.76
CA SER A 271 -4.69 -22.84 13.64
C SER A 271 -5.01 -21.63 12.76
N LEU A 272 -4.87 -21.79 11.45
CA LEU A 272 -5.33 -20.80 10.48
C LEU A 272 -6.83 -20.95 10.20
N ASP A 273 -7.37 -22.15 10.45
CA ASP A 273 -8.78 -22.50 10.32
C ASP A 273 -9.51 -22.40 11.66
N ASP A 274 -10.84 -22.54 11.60
CA ASP A 274 -11.69 -22.69 12.78
C ASP A 274 -11.16 -23.85 13.66
N PRO A 275 -10.77 -23.59 14.93
CA PRO A 275 -10.33 -24.62 15.85
C PRO A 275 -11.35 -25.75 16.03
N ALA A 276 -12.65 -25.47 15.86
CA ALA A 276 -13.72 -26.46 15.97
C ALA A 276 -13.72 -27.46 14.80
N ALA A 277 -13.09 -27.13 13.67
CA ALA A 277 -12.97 -28.01 12.51
C ALA A 277 -11.77 -28.99 12.60
N GLY A 278 -11.02 -29.00 13.71
CA GLY A 278 -9.88 -29.90 13.90
C GLY A 278 -8.63 -29.50 13.10
N GLY A 279 -8.44 -28.21 12.87
CA GLY A 279 -7.47 -27.65 11.92
C GLY A 279 -5.99 -27.99 12.14
N ASN A 280 -5.21 -27.81 11.07
CA ASN A 280 -3.75 -27.99 11.05
C ASN A 280 -3.05 -26.92 11.89
N VAL A 281 -2.80 -27.22 13.17
CA VAL A 281 -2.07 -26.32 14.08
C VAL A 281 -0.59 -26.23 13.66
N LYS A 282 -0.16 -25.04 13.22
CA LYS A 282 1.23 -24.77 12.83
C LYS A 282 1.97 -24.04 13.95
N GLN A 283 3.25 -24.37 14.12
CA GLN A 283 4.15 -23.58 14.96
C GLN A 283 4.72 -22.43 14.12
N GLY A 284 4.76 -21.23 14.69
CA GLY A 284 5.18 -20.04 13.96
C GLY A 284 5.53 -18.87 14.86
N LEU A 285 6.11 -17.86 14.23
CA LEU A 285 6.37 -16.57 14.85
C LEU A 285 5.09 -15.75 14.88
N ARG A 286 4.72 -15.27 16.06
CA ARG A 286 3.62 -14.32 16.26
C ARG A 286 4.16 -12.96 16.67
N VAL A 287 3.63 -11.91 16.07
CA VAL A 287 3.84 -10.52 16.44
C VAL A 287 2.47 -9.92 16.74
N GLN A 288 2.29 -9.41 17.96
CA GLN A 288 1.09 -8.68 18.34
C GLN A 288 1.47 -7.23 18.60
N GLN A 289 0.74 -6.31 18.00
CA GLN A 289 0.89 -4.87 18.24
C GLN A 289 -0.43 -4.25 18.63
N ARG A 290 -0.34 -3.26 19.50
CA ARG A 290 -1.44 -2.39 19.85
C ARG A 290 -0.93 -0.97 19.91
N GLU A 291 -1.57 -0.11 19.13
CA GLU A 291 -1.22 1.28 18.96
C GLU A 291 -2.36 2.17 19.44
N TRP A 292 -2.00 3.26 20.10
CA TRP A 292 -2.90 4.36 20.44
C TRP A 292 -2.31 5.66 19.92
N ARG A 293 -3.07 6.37 19.11
CA ARG A 293 -2.78 7.75 18.69
C ARG A 293 -3.78 8.71 19.29
N PHE A 294 -3.31 9.90 19.63
CA PHE A 294 -4.13 11.00 20.13
C PHE A 294 -3.85 12.24 19.29
N ASP A 295 -4.89 12.87 18.76
CA ASP A 295 -4.76 14.12 18.03
C ASP A 295 -4.84 15.34 18.96
N GLU A 296 -4.42 16.50 18.46
CA GLU A 296 -4.48 17.77 19.20
C GLU A 296 -5.94 18.22 19.48
N GLY A 297 -6.92 17.70 18.73
CA GLY A 297 -8.34 17.98 18.89
C GLY A 297 -9.05 17.08 19.92
N GLY A 298 -8.34 16.15 20.56
CA GLY A 298 -8.89 15.21 21.54
C GLY A 298 -9.54 13.96 20.95
N GLY A 299 -9.46 13.76 19.63
CA GLY A 299 -9.75 12.50 18.99
C GLY A 299 -8.63 11.48 19.25
N ALA A 300 -8.95 10.21 19.03
CA ALA A 300 -8.02 9.12 19.19
C ALA A 300 -8.22 8.05 18.13
N ALA A 301 -7.22 7.21 17.93
CA ALA A 301 -7.35 5.99 17.14
C ALA A 301 -6.70 4.84 17.91
N GLU A 302 -7.41 3.73 18.00
CA GLU A 302 -6.84 2.47 18.44
C GLU A 302 -6.60 1.60 17.22
N VAL A 303 -5.40 1.03 17.13
CA VAL A 303 -5.13 -0.01 16.16
C VAL A 303 -4.57 -1.25 16.82
N ARG A 304 -5.04 -2.41 16.37
CA ARG A 304 -4.56 -3.72 16.82
C ARG A 304 -4.14 -4.50 15.61
N ALA A 305 -2.97 -5.10 15.69
CA ALA A 305 -2.45 -5.91 14.62
C ALA A 305 -1.87 -7.21 15.18
N ASP A 306 -2.20 -8.31 14.54
CA ASP A 306 -1.77 -9.65 14.91
C ASP A 306 -1.28 -10.36 13.66
N TRP A 307 0.03 -10.56 13.61
CA TRP A 307 0.68 -11.28 12.52
C TRP A 307 1.17 -12.62 13.04
N PHE A 308 0.91 -13.67 12.30
CA PHE A 308 1.47 -14.99 12.51
C PHE A 308 2.07 -15.47 11.20
N ALA A 309 3.30 -16.00 11.24
CA ALA A 309 3.89 -16.69 10.11
C ALA A 309 4.52 -18.00 10.57
N SER A 310 4.25 -19.10 9.88
CA SER A 310 4.76 -20.42 10.25
C SER A 310 6.29 -20.51 10.09
N LEU A 311 6.92 -21.41 10.86
CA LEU A 311 8.36 -21.67 10.81
C LEU A 311 8.82 -22.26 9.45
N ASP A 312 7.95 -23.01 8.78
CA ASP A 312 8.20 -23.53 7.43
C ASP A 312 8.01 -22.47 6.33
N HIS A 313 7.61 -21.25 6.70
CA HIS A 313 7.30 -20.14 5.80
C HIS A 313 6.26 -20.46 4.72
N ARG A 314 5.33 -21.38 4.98
CA ARG A 314 4.23 -21.72 4.07
C ARG A 314 2.90 -21.12 4.45
N SER A 315 2.79 -20.56 5.66
CA SER A 315 1.54 -20.04 6.15
C SER A 315 1.69 -18.71 6.84
N GLU A 316 0.62 -17.93 6.73
CA GLU A 316 0.53 -16.62 7.34
C GLU A 316 -0.90 -16.27 7.70
N LEU A 317 -1.06 -15.55 8.80
CA LEU A 317 -2.30 -14.88 9.16
C LEU A 317 -1.95 -13.45 9.57
N ILE A 318 -2.67 -12.49 9.01
CA ILE A 318 -2.60 -11.08 9.39
C ILE A 318 -3.99 -10.63 9.74
N GLU A 319 -4.16 -10.05 10.92
CA GLU A 319 -5.40 -9.41 11.35
C GLU A 319 -5.10 -8.02 11.84
N ILE A 320 -5.64 -7.00 11.16
CA ILE A 320 -5.46 -5.59 11.53
C ILE A 320 -6.83 -4.98 11.74
N SER A 321 -7.07 -4.41 12.92
CA SER A 321 -8.31 -3.71 13.23
C SER A 321 -8.04 -2.27 13.62
N THR A 322 -8.64 -1.32 12.91
CA THR A 322 -8.51 0.12 13.17
C THR A 322 -9.84 0.68 13.65
N THR A 323 -9.83 1.36 14.80
CA THR A 323 -11.00 1.99 15.38
C THR A 323 -10.74 3.47 15.61
N PRO A 324 -11.27 4.37 14.77
CA PRO A 324 -11.25 5.80 15.04
C PRO A 324 -12.22 6.12 16.18
N ILE A 325 -11.82 7.05 17.05
CA ILE A 325 -12.59 7.50 18.21
C ILE A 325 -12.70 9.02 18.10
N PRO A 326 -13.91 9.56 17.88
CA PRO A 326 -14.08 10.99 17.66
C PRO A 326 -13.72 11.81 18.91
N ALA A 327 -13.37 13.07 18.67
CA ALA A 327 -13.21 14.08 19.70
C ALA A 327 -14.52 14.36 20.44
N VAL A 328 -14.43 14.95 21.64
CA VAL A 328 -15.60 15.42 22.38
C VAL A 328 -16.31 16.51 21.58
N GLY A 329 -17.62 16.38 21.39
CA GLY A 329 -18.43 17.36 20.65
C GLY A 329 -18.33 17.27 19.13
N ALA A 330 -17.59 16.30 18.58
CA ALA A 330 -17.67 15.99 17.16
C ALA A 330 -19.12 15.59 16.79
N PRO A 331 -19.59 15.92 15.57
CA PRO A 331 -20.91 15.51 15.12
C PRO A 331 -21.08 14.00 15.29
N ALA A 332 -22.29 13.56 15.66
CA ALA A 332 -22.60 12.15 15.88
C ALA A 332 -22.32 11.35 14.61
N GLN A 333 -21.13 10.75 14.55
CA GLN A 333 -20.72 9.84 13.50
C GLN A 333 -20.70 8.43 14.09
N GLN A 334 -21.23 7.50 13.33
CA GLN A 334 -21.12 6.09 13.67
C GLN A 334 -19.63 5.72 13.71
N VAL A 335 -19.18 5.17 14.84
CA VAL A 335 -17.81 4.64 14.92
C VAL A 335 -17.76 3.33 14.15
N VAL A 336 -17.03 3.35 13.04
CA VAL A 336 -16.82 2.19 12.17
C VAL A 336 -15.42 1.63 12.42
N THR A 337 -15.34 0.38 12.88
CA THR A 337 -14.07 -0.34 12.97
C THR A 337 -13.81 -1.03 11.64
N SER A 338 -12.67 -0.75 11.01
CA SER A 338 -12.22 -1.54 9.87
C SER A 338 -11.41 -2.75 10.36
N ILE A 339 -11.56 -3.88 9.67
CA ILE A 339 -10.82 -5.12 9.92
C ILE A 339 -10.28 -5.60 8.58
N GLU A 340 -8.97 -5.70 8.46
CA GLU A 340 -8.29 -6.40 7.38
C GLU A 340 -7.82 -7.76 7.88
N GLN A 341 -8.13 -8.80 7.11
CA GLN A 341 -7.69 -10.16 7.38
C GLN A 341 -7.04 -10.74 6.14
N VAL A 342 -5.84 -11.28 6.32
CA VAL A 342 -5.06 -11.91 5.27
C VAL A 342 -4.67 -13.30 5.71
N ILE A 343 -4.94 -14.29 4.86
CA ILE A 343 -4.55 -15.67 5.10
C ILE A 343 -3.68 -16.09 3.93
N ARG A 344 -2.50 -16.60 4.22
CA ARG A 344 -1.67 -17.29 3.23
C ARG A 344 -1.58 -18.76 3.56
N GLU A 345 -1.79 -19.58 2.54
CA GLU A 345 -1.45 -20.98 2.55
C GLU A 345 -0.67 -21.34 1.29
N GLU A 346 0.49 -21.94 1.48
CA GLU A 346 1.50 -22.21 0.46
C GLU A 346 1.85 -20.93 -0.33
N ASP A 347 1.58 -20.91 -1.63
CA ASP A 347 1.88 -19.80 -2.53
C ASP A 347 0.68 -18.87 -2.76
N LEU A 348 -0.45 -19.04 -2.07
CA LEU A 348 -1.65 -18.23 -2.28
C LEU A 348 -2.01 -17.42 -1.04
N LEU A 349 -2.16 -16.11 -1.23
CA LEU A 349 -2.55 -15.15 -0.22
C LEU A 349 -3.94 -14.59 -0.55
N PHE A 350 -4.87 -14.74 0.39
CA PHE A 350 -6.23 -14.23 0.33
C PHE A 350 -6.33 -13.05 1.28
N ALA A 351 -6.75 -11.89 0.76
CA ALA A 351 -6.98 -10.70 1.55
C ALA A 351 -8.47 -10.33 1.53
N SER A 352 -9.00 -10.04 2.70
CA SER A 352 -10.36 -9.53 2.87
C SER A 352 -10.33 -8.30 3.76
N SER A 353 -11.23 -7.37 3.51
CA SER A 353 -11.42 -6.19 4.35
C SER A 353 -12.89 -6.02 4.62
N ARG A 354 -13.25 -5.79 5.88
CA ARG A 354 -14.62 -5.52 6.30
C ARG A 354 -14.66 -4.37 7.28
N THR A 355 -15.85 -3.88 7.54
CA THR A 355 -16.14 -2.95 8.60
C THR A 355 -17.06 -3.57 9.65
N SER A 356 -17.15 -2.97 10.83
CA SER A 356 -18.07 -3.40 11.89
C SER A 356 -19.55 -3.22 11.53
N ILE A 357 -19.86 -2.57 10.42
CA ILE A 357 -21.24 -2.33 9.94
C ILE A 357 -21.59 -3.21 8.72
N ASP A 358 -20.62 -3.92 8.16
CA ASP A 358 -20.86 -4.80 7.02
C ASP A 358 -21.70 -6.00 7.45
N LEU A 359 -22.88 -6.14 6.84
CA LEU A 359 -23.78 -7.26 7.11
C LEU A 359 -23.38 -8.55 6.35
N LYS A 360 -22.59 -8.40 5.28
CA LYS A 360 -22.09 -9.48 4.45
C LYS A 360 -20.60 -9.28 4.21
N PHE A 361 -19.85 -10.37 4.12
CA PHE A 361 -18.48 -10.28 3.66
C PHE A 361 -18.46 -9.82 2.20
N PRO A 362 -17.64 -8.82 1.85
CA PRO A 362 -17.42 -8.50 0.46
C PRO A 362 -16.79 -9.71 -0.25
N GLU A 363 -17.03 -9.83 -1.55
CA GLU A 363 -16.41 -10.90 -2.33
C GLU A 363 -14.89 -10.86 -2.17
N PRO A 364 -14.25 -12.01 -1.89
CA PRO A 364 -12.81 -12.06 -1.77
C PRO A 364 -12.20 -11.66 -3.11
N ARG A 365 -11.14 -10.88 -3.04
CA ARG A 365 -10.38 -10.49 -4.23
C ARG A 365 -9.63 -11.69 -4.78
N GLU A 366 -9.18 -11.55 -6.03
CA GLU A 366 -8.31 -12.53 -6.64
C GLU A 366 -7.08 -12.79 -5.74
N PRO A 367 -6.73 -14.06 -5.48
CA PRO A 367 -5.62 -14.39 -4.62
C PRO A 367 -4.30 -13.87 -5.17
N VAL A 368 -3.44 -13.41 -4.28
CA VAL A 368 -2.10 -12.94 -4.61
C VAL A 368 -1.12 -14.11 -4.52
N ARG A 369 -0.40 -14.41 -5.60
CA ARG A 369 0.61 -15.47 -5.61
C ARG A 369 1.90 -15.05 -4.91
N ALA A 370 2.19 -15.63 -3.75
CA ALA A 370 3.44 -15.45 -3.02
C ALA A 370 4.59 -16.21 -3.71
N GLY A 371 5.56 -15.46 -4.24
CA GLY A 371 6.72 -16.03 -4.93
C GLY A 371 7.76 -16.67 -3.99
N PRO A 372 8.82 -17.28 -4.53
CA PRO A 372 9.88 -17.92 -3.75
C PRO A 372 10.69 -16.94 -2.88
N THR A 373 10.61 -15.64 -3.16
CA THR A 373 11.25 -14.56 -2.41
C THR A 373 10.34 -13.94 -1.35
N TYR A 374 9.12 -14.44 -1.20
CA TYR A 374 8.16 -13.95 -0.23
C TYR A 374 8.58 -14.27 1.22
N LEU A 375 8.45 -13.30 2.11
CA LEU A 375 8.66 -13.42 3.53
C LEU A 375 7.41 -12.92 4.26
N GLY A 376 6.84 -13.76 5.14
CA GLY A 376 5.67 -13.37 5.92
C GLY A 376 5.93 -12.13 6.77
N SER A 377 4.94 -11.26 6.90
CA SER A 377 4.99 -9.98 7.60
C SER A 377 5.45 -10.14 9.05
N ALA A 378 5.09 -11.20 9.77
CA ALA A 378 5.62 -11.45 11.13
C ALA A 378 7.16 -11.56 11.12
N TRP A 379 7.71 -12.25 10.12
CA TRP A 379 9.16 -12.37 9.92
C TRP A 379 9.76 -11.03 9.48
N ALA A 380 9.17 -10.35 8.51
CA ALA A 380 9.66 -9.05 8.04
C ALA A 380 9.76 -8.02 9.18
N GLN A 381 8.77 -8.02 10.07
CA GLN A 381 8.69 -7.15 11.25
C GLN A 381 9.77 -7.42 12.30
N THR A 382 10.35 -8.62 12.32
CA THR A 382 11.36 -9.06 13.30
C THR A 382 12.71 -9.33 12.65
N LEU A 383 12.81 -9.21 11.33
CA LEU A 383 13.99 -9.55 10.53
C LEU A 383 15.29 -8.91 11.06
N PRO A 384 15.32 -7.60 11.44
CA PRO A 384 16.53 -7.01 12.01
C PRO A 384 17.09 -7.76 13.23
N MET A 385 16.25 -8.45 14.01
CA MET A 385 16.66 -9.20 15.21
C MET A 385 17.45 -10.47 14.87
N PHE A 386 17.44 -10.91 13.61
CA PHE A 386 18.06 -12.16 13.15
C PHE A 386 19.18 -11.96 12.13
N LEU A 387 19.28 -10.77 11.54
CA LEU A 387 20.32 -10.43 10.59
C LEU A 387 21.65 -10.17 11.32
N PRO A 388 22.80 -10.39 10.64
CA PRO A 388 24.10 -10.09 11.22
C PRO A 388 24.20 -8.60 11.54
N SER A 389 24.82 -8.30 12.68
CA SER A 389 24.96 -6.93 13.19
C SER A 389 26.08 -6.14 12.52
N GLU A 390 27.00 -6.81 11.83
CA GLU A 390 28.09 -6.18 11.11
C GLU A 390 27.57 -5.51 9.83
N ALA A 391 28.19 -4.39 9.44
CA ALA A 391 27.88 -3.76 8.17
C ALA A 391 28.10 -4.77 7.03
N GLY A 392 27.14 -4.86 6.12
CA GLY A 392 27.16 -5.90 5.11
C GLY A 392 26.21 -5.62 3.95
N ASP A 393 26.11 -6.61 3.07
CA ASP A 393 25.30 -6.50 1.86
C ASP A 393 23.80 -6.40 2.15
N GLU A 394 23.09 -5.75 1.22
CA GLU A 394 21.63 -5.69 1.25
C GLU A 394 21.01 -7.08 1.15
N VAL A 395 19.97 -7.35 1.94
CA VAL A 395 19.06 -8.47 1.72
C VAL A 395 17.70 -7.91 1.31
N ALA A 396 16.97 -8.63 0.47
CA ALA A 396 15.65 -8.19 0.04
C ALA A 396 14.63 -9.33 0.06
N PHE A 397 13.37 -8.97 0.29
CA PHE A 397 12.24 -9.88 0.37
C PHE A 397 11.00 -9.25 -0.24
N ALA A 398 10.14 -10.06 -0.84
CA ALA A 398 8.76 -9.65 -1.11
C ALA A 398 7.94 -9.81 0.17
N VAL A 399 7.15 -8.81 0.55
CA VAL A 399 6.33 -8.81 1.77
C VAL A 399 4.95 -8.28 1.42
N TYR A 400 3.90 -8.87 1.98
CA TYR A 400 2.56 -8.32 1.82
C TYR A 400 2.42 -7.01 2.60
N ASP A 401 1.96 -5.97 1.91
CA ASP A 401 1.65 -4.66 2.46
C ASP A 401 0.11 -4.48 2.52
N PRO A 402 -0.47 -4.45 3.73
CA PRO A 402 -1.92 -4.32 3.91
C PRO A 402 -2.52 -3.06 3.27
N PRO A 403 -1.93 -1.85 3.41
CA PRO A 403 -2.53 -0.65 2.83
C PRO A 403 -2.63 -0.64 1.32
N THR A 404 -1.64 -1.19 0.60
CA THR A 404 -1.69 -1.34 -0.87
C THR A 404 -2.30 -2.67 -1.32
N ARG A 405 -2.47 -3.63 -0.40
CA ARG A 405 -2.90 -5.01 -0.63
C ARG A 405 -2.06 -5.70 -1.70
N ALA A 406 -0.76 -5.47 -1.64
CA ALA A 406 0.20 -5.88 -2.65
C ALA A 406 1.42 -6.55 -2.04
N GLN A 407 2.21 -7.24 -2.86
CA GLN A 407 3.57 -7.59 -2.49
C GLN A 407 4.52 -6.44 -2.82
N LEU A 408 5.13 -5.85 -1.80
CA LEU A 408 6.19 -4.84 -1.94
C LEU A 408 7.54 -5.50 -1.72
N THR A 409 8.57 -4.97 -2.38
CA THR A 409 9.93 -5.46 -2.16
C THR A 409 10.62 -4.60 -1.11
N HIS A 410 10.91 -5.21 0.04
CA HIS A 410 11.64 -4.60 1.15
C HIS A 410 13.13 -4.94 1.04
N VAL A 411 13.96 -3.92 1.15
CA VAL A 411 15.42 -4.01 1.17
C VAL A 411 15.90 -3.63 2.56
N VAL A 412 16.71 -4.49 3.17
CA VAL A 412 17.32 -4.28 4.48
C VAL A 412 18.83 -4.28 4.34
N ARG A 413 19.49 -3.24 4.85
CA ARG A 413 20.96 -3.10 4.85
C ARG A 413 21.46 -3.00 6.29
N PRO A 414 22.31 -3.93 6.75
CA PRO A 414 23.04 -3.78 8.02
C PRO A 414 23.99 -2.57 7.95
N LEU A 415 23.93 -1.70 8.94
CA LEU A 415 24.73 -0.46 9.03
C LEU A 415 25.85 -0.56 10.07
N GLY A 416 25.99 -1.69 10.76
CA GLY A 416 26.89 -1.82 11.90
C GLY A 416 26.37 -1.13 13.16
N PRO A 417 27.22 -1.02 14.19
CA PRO A 417 26.90 -0.29 15.42
C PRO A 417 26.65 1.19 15.16
N GLN A 418 25.56 1.72 15.72
CA GLN A 418 25.19 3.14 15.65
C GLN A 418 24.77 3.65 17.02
N PRO A 419 24.89 4.96 17.29
CA PRO A 419 24.38 5.54 18.52
C PRO A 419 22.85 5.42 18.59
N ILE A 420 22.35 5.07 19.77
CA ILE A 420 20.94 5.15 20.11
C ILE A 420 20.70 6.58 20.64
N THR A 421 20.19 7.44 19.77
CA THR A 421 19.85 8.82 20.14
C THR A 421 18.87 8.82 21.33
N ASP A 422 19.06 9.74 22.28
CA ASP A 422 18.31 9.86 23.54
C ASP A 422 18.63 8.78 24.60
N ALA A 423 19.61 7.90 24.37
CA ALA A 423 19.94 6.78 25.25
C ALA A 423 21.29 6.89 25.99
N GLY A 424 21.82 8.10 26.17
CA GLY A 424 22.99 8.36 27.02
C GLY A 424 24.30 7.76 26.49
N GLY A 425 24.53 7.81 25.19
CA GLY A 425 25.78 7.31 24.57
C GLY A 425 25.81 5.81 24.30
N ARG A 426 24.72 5.07 24.59
CA ARG A 426 24.59 3.66 24.20
C ARG A 426 24.61 3.52 22.67
N THR A 427 25.26 2.45 22.22
CA THR A 427 25.29 2.05 20.80
C THR A 427 24.64 0.68 20.64
N GLY A 428 24.19 0.37 19.43
CA GLY A 428 23.69 -0.95 19.10
C GLY A 428 23.64 -1.19 17.59
N PRO A 429 23.43 -2.45 17.16
CA PRO A 429 23.33 -2.78 15.75
C PRO A 429 22.22 -1.98 15.07
N ALA A 430 22.50 -1.45 13.89
CA ALA A 430 21.52 -0.68 13.13
C ALA A 430 21.30 -1.23 11.73
N PHE A 431 20.11 -0.97 11.21
CA PHE A 431 19.66 -1.42 9.91
C PHE A 431 18.95 -0.28 9.20
N SER A 432 19.22 -0.12 7.92
CA SER A 432 18.41 0.68 7.00
C SER A 432 17.37 -0.23 6.36
N VAL A 433 16.11 0.20 6.34
CA VAL A 433 15.00 -0.52 5.71
C VAL A 433 14.29 0.42 4.75
N ARG A 434 14.13 -0.01 3.50
CA ARG A 434 13.41 0.75 2.48
C ARG A 434 12.72 -0.14 1.47
N GLU A 435 11.88 0.44 0.63
CA GLU A 435 11.36 -0.23 -0.56
C GLU A 435 12.38 -0.21 -1.70
N ALA A 436 12.23 -1.13 -2.66
CA ALA A 436 13.19 -1.46 -3.73
C ALA A 436 13.95 -0.27 -4.36
N TYR A 437 13.23 0.68 -4.95
CA TYR A 437 13.76 1.85 -5.65
C TYR A 437 13.50 3.16 -4.87
N ALA A 438 13.12 3.06 -3.59
CA ALA A 438 13.07 4.22 -2.72
C ALA A 438 14.49 4.77 -2.48
N ASP A 439 14.63 6.08 -2.29
CA ASP A 439 15.92 6.69 -2.00
C ASP A 439 16.41 6.28 -0.60
N ASP A 440 17.73 6.16 -0.44
CA ASP A 440 18.34 5.91 0.87
C ASP A 440 17.99 7.02 1.87
N ALA A 441 17.73 8.25 1.42
CA ALA A 441 17.28 9.37 2.27
C ALA A 441 15.87 9.16 2.87
N THR A 442 15.07 8.28 2.28
CA THR A 442 13.73 7.91 2.75
C THR A 442 13.71 6.60 3.53
N ALA A 443 14.87 5.96 3.68
CA ALA A 443 14.96 4.70 4.40
C ALA A 443 14.71 4.91 5.90
N ALA A 444 13.97 3.98 6.49
CA ALA A 444 13.86 3.91 7.92
C ALA A 444 15.16 3.38 8.52
N LYS A 445 15.60 3.96 9.64
CA LYS A 445 16.71 3.46 10.44
C LYS A 445 16.17 2.79 11.68
N ILE A 446 16.54 1.54 11.89
CA ILE A 446 16.20 0.77 13.10
C ILE A 446 17.50 0.56 13.86
N VAL A 447 17.55 0.93 15.14
CA VAL A 447 18.68 0.64 16.03
C VAL A 447 18.19 -0.30 17.12
N LEU A 448 18.89 -1.42 17.28
CA LEU A 448 18.59 -2.44 18.28
C LEU A 448 19.35 -2.17 19.58
N ASP A 449 18.83 -2.63 20.71
CA ASP A 449 19.58 -2.72 21.97
C ASP A 449 20.35 -4.05 22.09
N ALA A 450 20.99 -4.24 23.25
CA ALA A 450 21.77 -5.43 23.56
C ALA A 450 20.94 -6.73 23.57
N ASP A 451 19.63 -6.63 23.81
CA ASP A 451 18.73 -7.78 23.76
C ASP A 451 18.24 -8.05 22.34
N GLY A 452 18.64 -7.24 21.35
CA GLY A 452 18.21 -7.33 19.96
C GLY A 452 16.81 -6.79 19.72
N TRP A 453 16.22 -6.05 20.66
CA TRP A 453 14.95 -5.37 20.45
C TRP A 453 15.16 -4.02 19.80
N PRO A 454 14.23 -3.53 18.95
CA PRO A 454 14.28 -2.15 18.50
C PRO A 454 14.29 -1.22 19.71
N ALA A 455 15.35 -0.45 19.87
CA ALA A 455 15.47 0.61 20.86
C ALA A 455 14.95 1.93 20.28
N ARG A 456 15.16 2.13 18.98
CA ARG A 456 14.71 3.30 18.24
C ARG A 456 14.42 2.96 16.79
N ILE A 457 13.37 3.55 16.25
CA ILE A 457 13.02 3.47 14.82
C ILE A 457 12.81 4.90 14.32
N ASP A 458 13.67 5.37 13.42
CA ASP A 458 13.58 6.68 12.77
C ASP A 458 13.05 6.51 11.34
N ALA A 459 11.94 7.16 11.01
CA ALA A 459 11.33 7.07 9.69
C ALA A 459 10.76 8.42 9.26
N GLY A 460 11.67 9.33 8.94
CA GLY A 460 11.33 10.70 8.56
C GLY A 460 10.70 11.47 9.72
N ALA A 461 9.43 11.86 9.57
CA ALA A 461 8.73 12.63 10.59
C ALA A 461 8.32 11.79 11.81
N THR A 462 8.16 10.48 11.63
CA THR A 462 7.74 9.58 12.70
C THR A 462 8.94 8.90 13.32
N VAL A 463 9.01 8.90 14.64
CA VAL A 463 10.05 8.22 15.41
C VAL A 463 9.40 7.37 16.50
N LEU A 464 9.80 6.11 16.61
CA LEU A 464 9.50 5.28 17.78
C LEU A 464 10.69 5.24 18.71
N VAL A 465 10.45 5.53 19.99
CA VAL A 465 11.47 5.47 21.04
C VAL A 465 11.02 4.48 22.12
N ARG A 466 11.87 3.51 22.47
CA ARG A 466 11.54 2.53 23.51
C ARG A 466 11.31 3.23 24.86
N ILE A 467 10.17 2.94 25.48
CA ILE A 467 9.79 3.42 26.82
C ILE A 467 9.30 2.25 27.67
N THR A 468 9.12 2.48 28.96
CA THR A 468 8.57 1.49 29.89
C THR A 468 7.04 1.52 29.92
N GLU A 469 6.41 0.42 30.33
CA GLU A 469 4.95 0.38 30.55
C GLU A 469 4.51 1.41 31.59
N LYS A 470 5.32 1.65 32.63
CA LYS A 470 5.05 2.68 33.65
C LYS A 470 4.97 4.08 33.03
N GLU A 471 5.87 4.40 32.10
CA GLU A 471 5.85 5.68 31.38
C GLU A 471 4.64 5.78 30.45
N VAL A 472 4.24 4.69 29.80
CA VAL A 472 2.98 4.64 29.02
C VAL A 472 1.79 5.00 29.90
N GLU A 473 1.65 4.35 31.05
CA GLU A 473 0.52 4.60 31.96
C GLU A 473 0.52 6.03 32.49
N GLN A 474 1.69 6.54 32.89
CA GLN A 474 1.83 7.91 33.39
C GLN A 474 1.44 8.96 32.35
N ARG A 475 1.83 8.79 31.08
CA ARG A 475 1.60 9.79 30.02
C ARG A 475 0.24 9.64 29.33
N TYR A 476 -0.17 8.41 29.05
CA TYR A 476 -1.30 8.12 28.15
C TYR A 476 -2.46 7.38 28.84
N GLY A 477 -2.29 6.92 30.08
CA GLY A 477 -3.30 6.12 30.78
C GLY A 477 -4.66 6.81 30.86
N ARG A 478 -4.69 8.10 31.22
CA ARG A 478 -5.91 8.92 31.27
C ARG A 478 -6.53 9.13 29.88
N LEU A 479 -5.73 9.56 28.89
CA LEU A 479 -6.22 9.79 27.52
C LEU A 479 -6.87 8.53 26.92
N ARG A 480 -6.25 7.37 27.15
CA ARG A 480 -6.77 6.08 26.74
C ARG A 480 -8.07 5.70 27.46
N ALA A 481 -8.15 5.92 28.77
CA ALA A 481 -9.36 5.65 29.54
C ALA A 481 -10.53 6.52 29.06
N ASP A 482 -10.29 7.80 28.86
CA ASP A 482 -11.29 8.75 28.36
C ASP A 482 -11.77 8.35 26.95
N ALA A 483 -10.85 7.97 26.05
CA ALA A 483 -11.19 7.51 24.70
C ALA A 483 -12.02 6.21 24.71
N ARG A 484 -11.68 5.25 25.59
CA ARG A 484 -12.48 4.02 25.76
C ARG A 484 -13.88 4.30 26.29
N ALA A 485 -14.01 5.22 27.25
CA ALA A 485 -15.31 5.63 27.79
C ALA A 485 -16.19 6.25 26.69
N ARG A 486 -15.61 7.11 25.83
CA ARG A 486 -16.31 7.65 24.65
C ARG A 486 -16.75 6.56 23.68
N LEU A 487 -15.85 5.63 23.34
CA LEU A 487 -16.18 4.51 22.45
C LEU A 487 -17.33 3.65 22.99
N ALA A 488 -17.34 3.38 24.30
CA ALA A 488 -18.39 2.63 24.97
C ALA A 488 -19.74 3.36 24.98
N ALA A 489 -19.74 4.70 25.06
CA ALA A 489 -20.96 5.51 24.99
C ALA A 489 -21.57 5.58 23.57
N ILE A 490 -20.73 5.51 22.52
CA ILE A 490 -21.17 5.60 21.12
C ILE A 490 -21.66 4.25 20.59
N ARG A 491 -21.06 3.14 21.02
CA ARG A 491 -21.52 1.81 20.62
C ARG A 491 -22.81 1.47 21.36
N PRO A 492 -23.95 1.27 20.67
CA PRO A 492 -25.13 0.74 21.35
C PRO A 492 -24.77 -0.60 21.98
N PRO A 493 -25.36 -0.96 23.15
CA PRO A 493 -25.20 -2.29 23.68
C PRO A 493 -25.59 -3.29 22.59
N LEU A 494 -24.73 -4.26 22.32
CA LEU A 494 -25.06 -5.37 21.42
C LEU A 494 -26.38 -5.95 21.91
N THR A 495 -27.46 -5.77 21.14
CA THR A 495 -28.72 -6.44 21.41
C THR A 495 -28.39 -7.92 21.49
N PRO A 496 -28.67 -8.61 22.61
CA PRO A 496 -28.34 -10.03 22.73
C PRO A 496 -28.92 -10.74 21.52
N ALA A 497 -28.10 -11.54 20.85
CA ALA A 497 -28.55 -12.32 19.71
C ALA A 497 -29.83 -13.06 20.12
N PRO A 498 -30.90 -13.02 19.30
CA PRO A 498 -32.11 -13.74 19.62
C PRO A 498 -31.72 -15.20 19.91
N PRO A 499 -32.27 -15.81 20.98
CA PRO A 499 -31.87 -17.14 21.39
C PRO A 499 -31.92 -18.06 20.18
N THR A 500 -30.78 -18.68 19.87
CA THR A 500 -30.67 -19.69 18.83
C THR A 500 -31.77 -20.70 19.07
N ARG A 501 -32.71 -20.82 18.11
CA ARG A 501 -33.82 -21.76 18.23
C ARG A 501 -33.22 -23.13 18.57
N PRO A 502 -33.72 -23.82 19.61
CA PRO A 502 -33.22 -25.13 19.96
C PRO A 502 -33.32 -26.02 18.72
N ASN A 503 -32.18 -26.63 18.39
CA ASN A 503 -32.02 -27.56 17.29
C ASN A 503 -33.08 -28.65 17.45
N ARG A 504 -34.17 -28.61 16.66
CA ARG A 504 -35.16 -29.68 16.65
C ARG A 504 -34.46 -30.89 16.03
N GLY A 505 -33.99 -31.78 16.89
CA GLY A 505 -33.39 -33.05 16.51
C GLY A 505 -34.26 -33.74 15.46
N GLY A 506 -33.65 -34.01 14.31
CA GLY A 506 -34.17 -34.96 13.35
C GLY A 506 -34.25 -36.31 14.02
N ARG A 507 -35.44 -36.90 13.99
CA ARG A 507 -35.63 -38.34 14.01
C ARG A 507 -35.37 -38.88 12.62
#